data_AF-A0A078HWF5-F1
#
_entry.id   AF-A0A078HWF5-F1
#
_cell.length_a   1.000
_cell.length_b   1.000
_cell.length_c   1.000
_cell.angle_alpha   90.00
_cell.angle_beta   90.00
_cell.angle_gamma   90.00
#
_symmetry.space_group_name_H-M   'P 1'
#
loop_
_entity.id
_entity.type
_entity.pdbx_description
1 polymer ?
#
loop_
_entity_poly.entity_id
_entity_poly.type
_entity_poly.pdbx_seq_one_letter_code
_entity_poly.pdbx_strand_id
1 'polypeptide(L)'
;MEVKKDENSFLQNMKHENNQKTKEEEENEILKKRISSHPLYGLLLHSHLSCLKVCSGDFDSPEIMNTVDGLALTKLSLHSDSPLEATTLELDQFMEAYCLTLRELKEAMEKPLIETHRFMDAVYNHLNDIVLSSSPP
;
A
#
# COMPACT_ATOMS: atom_id res chain seq x y z
N MET A 1 -37.27 -32.29 -33.19
CA MET A 1 -35.81 -32.12 -33.02
C MET A 1 -35.57 -30.71 -32.48
N GLU A 2 -35.72 -30.47 -31.18
CA GLU A 2 -35.51 -29.12 -30.61
C GLU A 2 -34.67 -29.09 -29.32
N VAL A 3 -34.44 -30.24 -28.67
CA VAL A 3 -33.76 -30.28 -27.36
C VAL A 3 -32.24 -30.02 -27.43
N LYS A 4 -31.60 -30.10 -28.60
CA LYS A 4 -30.14 -29.96 -28.73
C LYS A 4 -29.62 -28.52 -28.90
N LYS A 5 -30.51 -27.53 -29.05
CA LYS A 5 -30.09 -26.14 -29.32
C LYS A 5 -29.75 -25.39 -28.03
N ASP A 6 -30.43 -25.72 -26.93
CA ASP A 6 -30.30 -25.02 -25.66
C ASP A 6 -29.05 -25.45 -24.88
N GLU A 7 -28.73 -26.75 -24.86
CA GLU A 7 -27.50 -27.28 -24.24
C GLU A 7 -26.22 -26.77 -24.91
N ASN A 8 -26.26 -26.58 -26.24
CA ASN A 8 -25.10 -26.08 -26.99
C ASN A 8 -24.84 -24.59 -26.68
N SER A 9 -25.89 -23.77 -26.52
CA SER A 9 -25.73 -22.36 -26.13
C SER A 9 -25.19 -22.22 -24.69
N PHE A 10 -25.64 -23.09 -23.78
CA PHE A 10 -25.20 -23.07 -22.39
C PHE A 10 -23.72 -23.44 -22.24
N LEU A 11 -23.27 -24.50 -22.93
CA LEU A 11 -21.86 -24.89 -22.95
C LEU A 11 -20.96 -23.86 -23.64
N GLN A 12 -21.49 -23.14 -24.64
CA GLN A 12 -20.75 -22.08 -25.33
C GLN A 12 -20.57 -20.83 -24.46
N ASN A 13 -21.58 -20.46 -23.67
CA ASN A 13 -21.50 -19.37 -22.71
C ASN A 13 -20.53 -19.69 -21.56
N MET A 14 -20.60 -20.90 -21.00
CA MET A 14 -19.70 -21.33 -19.92
C MET A 14 -18.24 -21.42 -20.39
N LYS A 15 -17.99 -21.75 -21.66
CA LYS A 15 -16.64 -21.67 -22.26
C LYS A 15 -16.17 -20.23 -22.47
N HIS A 16 -17.07 -19.31 -22.83
CA HIS A 16 -16.73 -17.91 -22.98
C HIS A 16 -16.36 -17.28 -21.64
N GLU A 17 -17.17 -17.51 -20.59
CA GLU A 17 -16.91 -17.03 -19.23
C GLU A 17 -15.59 -17.58 -18.68
N ASN A 18 -15.32 -18.89 -18.84
CA ASN A 18 -14.06 -19.47 -18.42
C ASN A 18 -12.86 -18.88 -19.18
N ASN A 19 -12.97 -18.71 -20.50
CA ASN A 19 -11.91 -18.12 -21.31
C ASN A 19 -11.66 -16.63 -20.98
N GLN A 20 -12.71 -15.91 -20.59
CA GLN A 20 -12.62 -14.51 -20.17
C GLN A 20 -11.94 -14.39 -18.80
N LYS A 21 -12.34 -15.24 -17.85
CA LYS A 21 -11.70 -15.34 -16.53
C LYS A 21 -10.21 -15.72 -16.62
N THR A 22 -9.85 -16.68 -17.48
CA THR A 22 -8.44 -17.07 -17.67
C THR A 22 -7.61 -15.93 -18.25
N LYS A 23 -8.16 -15.14 -19.18
CA LYS A 23 -7.47 -13.96 -19.72
C LYS A 23 -7.26 -12.87 -18.66
N GLU A 24 -8.27 -12.61 -17.83
CA GLU A 24 -8.14 -11.66 -16.71
C GLU A 24 -7.06 -12.10 -15.71
N GLU A 25 -6.99 -13.40 -15.41
CA GLU A 25 -5.94 -13.97 -14.55
C GLU A 25 -4.54 -13.78 -15.17
N GLU A 26 -4.39 -14.06 -16.46
CA GLU A 26 -3.12 -13.85 -17.18
C GLU A 26 -2.69 -12.37 -17.20
N GLU A 27 -3.63 -11.45 -17.47
CA GLU A 27 -3.38 -10.01 -17.45
C GLU A 27 -2.96 -9.53 -16.05
N ASN A 28 -3.59 -10.07 -15.00
CA ASN A 28 -3.25 -9.77 -13.62
C ASN A 28 -1.83 -10.24 -13.27
N GLU A 29 -1.45 -11.46 -13.68
CA GLU A 29 -0.08 -11.95 -13.44
C GLU A 29 0.98 -11.14 -14.19
N ILE A 30 0.68 -10.69 -15.42
CA ILE A 30 1.56 -9.77 -16.16
C ILE A 30 1.69 -8.44 -15.41
N LEU A 31 0.59 -7.89 -14.90
CA LEU A 31 0.59 -6.64 -14.15
C LEU A 31 1.36 -6.77 -12.83
N LYS A 32 1.13 -7.82 -12.05
CA LYS A 32 1.90 -8.11 -10.82
C LYS A 32 3.40 -8.22 -11.11
N LYS A 33 3.77 -8.88 -12.20
CA LYS A 33 5.18 -8.98 -12.62
C LYS A 33 5.75 -7.62 -12.98
N ARG A 34 5.01 -6.77 -13.69
CA ARG A 34 5.42 -5.38 -13.98
C ARG A 34 5.61 -4.56 -12.70
N ILE A 35 4.65 -4.62 -11.77
CA ILE A 35 4.71 -3.93 -10.47
C ILE A 35 5.93 -4.41 -9.66
N SER A 36 6.10 -5.72 -9.48
CA SER A 36 7.17 -6.30 -8.66
C SER A 36 8.57 -6.15 -9.25
N SER A 37 8.69 -6.01 -10.57
CA SER A 37 9.97 -5.73 -11.24
C SER A 37 10.27 -4.24 -11.41
N HIS A 38 9.37 -3.36 -10.96
CA HIS A 38 9.51 -1.92 -11.10
C HIS A 38 10.65 -1.38 -10.19
N PRO A 39 11.50 -0.46 -10.68
CA PRO A 39 12.62 0.10 -9.89
C PRO A 39 12.19 0.74 -8.56
N LEU A 40 11.00 1.35 -8.52
CA LEU A 40 10.46 1.98 -7.32
C LEU A 40 9.72 1.03 -6.38
N TYR A 41 9.52 -0.25 -6.74
CA TYR A 41 8.74 -1.18 -5.91
C TYR A 41 9.31 -1.34 -4.49
N GLY A 42 10.64 -1.39 -4.37
CA GLY A 42 11.31 -1.45 -3.07
C GLY A 42 11.07 -0.20 -2.21
N LEU A 43 11.10 0.99 -2.83
CA LEU A 43 10.81 2.26 -2.15
C LEU A 43 9.34 2.32 -1.72
N LEU A 44 8.42 1.89 -2.58
CA LEU A 44 6.99 1.83 -2.30
C LEU A 44 6.72 0.94 -1.07
N LEU A 45 7.29 -0.26 -1.06
CA LEU A 45 7.14 -1.20 0.06
C LEU A 45 7.72 -0.61 1.36
N HIS A 46 8.90 0.01 1.28
CA HIS A 46 9.53 0.65 2.43
C HIS A 46 8.68 1.81 3.00
N SER A 47 8.21 2.72 2.14
CA SER A 47 7.32 3.81 2.54
C SER A 47 6.04 3.30 3.19
N HIS A 48 5.48 2.21 2.65
CA HIS A 48 4.25 1.61 3.18
C HIS A 48 4.47 1.03 4.58
N LEU A 49 5.53 0.24 4.76
CA LEU A 49 5.88 -0.33 6.06
C LEU A 49 6.25 0.75 7.09
N SER A 50 6.95 1.79 6.66
CA SER A 50 7.29 2.94 7.53
C SER A 50 6.03 3.64 8.04
N CYS A 51 5.04 3.86 7.15
CA CYS A 51 3.75 4.43 7.53
C CYS A 51 2.99 3.52 8.51
N LEU A 52 2.94 2.19 8.26
CA LEU A 52 2.30 1.24 9.18
C LEU A 52 2.97 1.22 10.56
N LYS A 53 4.30 1.32 10.63
CA LYS A 53 5.03 1.35 11.91
C LYS A 53 4.58 2.52 12.80
N VAL A 54 4.41 3.70 12.20
CA VAL A 54 3.91 4.89 12.91
C VAL A 54 2.48 4.65 13.45
N CYS A 55 1.64 3.94 12.69
CA CYS A 55 0.29 3.60 13.14
C CYS A 55 0.25 2.53 14.24
N SER A 56 1.22 1.61 14.28
CA SER A 56 1.28 0.54 15.27
C SER A 56 1.65 1.03 16.68
N GLY A 57 2.20 2.24 16.80
CA GLY A 57 2.65 2.78 18.09
C GLY A 57 4.01 2.23 18.56
N ASP A 58 4.70 1.47 17.72
CA ASP A 58 6.05 0.93 17.99
C ASP A 58 7.13 2.01 17.78
N PHE A 59 7.04 3.11 18.53
CA PHE A 59 7.94 4.27 18.40
C PHE A 59 9.38 3.98 18.85
N ASP A 60 9.56 2.98 19.73
CA ASP A 60 10.86 2.63 20.34
C ASP A 60 11.67 1.61 19.53
N SER A 61 11.14 1.13 18.39
CA SER A 61 11.85 0.15 17.55
C SER A 61 12.96 0.84 16.75
N PRO A 62 14.25 0.44 16.89
CA PRO A 62 15.36 1.09 16.24
C PRO A 62 15.13 1.18 14.73
N GLU A 63 15.29 2.38 14.22
CA GLU A 63 15.07 2.69 12.83
C GLU A 63 16.08 1.89 11.98
N ILE A 64 15.60 0.87 11.26
CA ILE A 64 16.35 0.31 10.13
C ILE A 64 16.24 1.37 9.03
N MET A 65 16.97 2.47 9.21
CA MET A 65 17.12 3.53 8.23
C MET A 65 17.96 2.94 7.10
N ASN A 66 17.30 2.21 6.19
CA ASN A 66 17.85 2.01 4.87
C ASN A 66 17.85 3.40 4.23
N THR A 67 19.04 3.99 4.19
CA THR A 67 19.36 5.22 3.48
C THR A 67 19.06 5.06 2.00
N VAL A 68 17.78 5.13 1.64
CA VAL A 68 17.38 5.55 0.30
C VAL A 68 17.26 7.06 0.40
N ASP A 69 18.43 7.69 0.54
CA ASP A 69 18.59 9.11 0.29
C ASP A 69 17.91 9.41 -1.04
N GLY A 70 17.08 10.46 -1.05
CA GLY A 70 16.15 10.81 -2.11
C GLY A 70 16.78 10.81 -3.50
N LEU A 71 16.80 9.63 -4.12
CA LEU A 71 17.25 9.47 -5.49
C LEU A 71 16.13 9.96 -6.40
N ALA A 72 16.18 11.27 -6.64
CA ALA A 72 15.79 11.91 -7.88
C ALA A 72 14.42 11.54 -8.46
N LEU A 73 13.34 11.70 -7.69
CA LEU A 73 11.97 11.68 -8.24
C LEU A 73 11.64 12.89 -9.14
N THR A 74 12.57 13.85 -9.30
CA THR A 74 12.27 15.11 -9.98
C THR A 74 12.54 15.12 -11.49
N LYS A 75 12.94 14.01 -12.13
CA LYS A 75 13.32 14.07 -13.55
C LYS A 75 13.20 12.75 -14.32
N LEU A 76 11.99 12.23 -14.47
CA LEU A 76 11.67 11.28 -15.54
C LEU A 76 10.42 11.77 -16.30
N SER A 77 10.54 12.92 -16.94
CA SER A 77 9.59 13.31 -17.99
C SER A 77 9.97 12.54 -19.25
N LEU A 78 9.25 11.46 -19.51
CA LEU A 78 9.31 10.73 -20.79
C LEU A 78 7.98 10.96 -21.50
N HIS A 79 8.00 11.93 -22.42
CA HIS A 79 6.98 12.02 -23.47
C HIS A 79 7.27 10.93 -24.51
N SER A 80 6.34 10.01 -24.71
CA SER A 80 6.36 9.12 -25.87
C SER A 80 4.95 8.61 -26.21
N ASP A 81 4.55 8.83 -27.47
CA ASP A 81 3.21 8.61 -28.01
C ASP A 81 3.02 7.17 -28.53
N SER A 82 3.05 6.18 -27.63
CA SER A 82 2.75 4.77 -27.96
C SER A 82 1.75 4.13 -26.97
N PRO A 83 0.75 3.33 -27.44
CA PRO A 83 -0.24 2.70 -26.55
C PRO A 83 0.35 1.73 -25.51
N LEU A 84 1.51 1.12 -25.79
CA LEU A 84 2.19 0.24 -24.84
C LEU A 84 2.95 1.06 -23.77
N GLU A 85 3.46 2.24 -24.14
CA GLU A 85 4.14 3.18 -23.22
C GLU A 85 3.16 3.92 -22.31
N ALA A 86 1.90 4.09 -22.72
CA ALA A 86 0.87 4.69 -21.87
C ALA A 86 0.67 3.89 -20.56
N THR A 87 0.66 2.56 -20.65
CA THR A 87 0.50 1.69 -19.46
C THR A 87 1.73 1.68 -18.55
N THR A 88 2.93 1.91 -19.09
CA THR A 88 4.15 2.03 -18.29
C THR A 88 4.23 3.39 -17.62
N LEU A 89 3.89 4.47 -18.35
CA LEU A 89 3.83 5.83 -17.81
C LEU A 89 2.81 5.95 -16.66
N GLU A 90 1.65 5.32 -16.80
CA GLU A 90 0.65 5.28 -15.73
C GLU A 90 1.17 4.56 -14.48
N LEU A 91 1.89 3.44 -14.65
CA LEU A 91 2.48 2.71 -13.53
C LEU A 91 3.58 3.53 -12.85
N ASP A 92 4.43 4.22 -13.63
CA ASP A 92 5.48 5.09 -13.11
C ASP A 92 4.87 6.20 -12.23
N GLN A 93 3.86 6.91 -12.77
CA GLN A 93 3.13 7.95 -12.05
C GLN A 93 2.46 7.41 -10.78
N PHE A 94 1.85 6.22 -10.86
CA PHE A 94 1.27 5.57 -9.69
C PHE A 94 2.32 5.29 -8.61
N MET A 95 3.46 4.72 -8.99
CA MET A 95 4.54 4.37 -8.05
C MET A 95 5.07 5.62 -7.33
N GLU A 96 5.27 6.71 -8.04
CA GLU A 96 5.72 8.00 -7.49
C GLU A 96 4.66 8.62 -6.56
N ALA A 97 3.42 8.75 -7.06
CA ALA A 97 2.33 9.36 -6.30
C ALA A 97 2.03 8.59 -5.02
N TYR A 98 2.08 7.26 -5.07
CA TYR A 98 1.86 6.41 -3.90
C TYR A 98 2.97 6.60 -2.84
N CYS A 99 4.24 6.62 -3.27
CA CYS A 99 5.37 6.89 -2.38
C CYS A 99 5.27 8.27 -1.73
N LEU A 100 4.91 9.30 -2.51
CA LEU A 100 4.75 10.67 -2.02
C LEU A 100 3.61 10.76 -1.01
N THR A 101 2.44 10.22 -1.35
CA THR A 101 1.25 10.24 -0.50
C THR A 101 1.52 9.55 0.84
N LEU A 102 2.21 8.41 0.84
CA LEU A 102 2.57 7.71 2.08
C LEU A 102 3.55 8.51 2.95
N ARG A 103 4.48 9.23 2.35
CA ARG A 103 5.40 10.11 3.08
C ARG A 103 4.64 11.24 3.76
N GLU A 104 3.79 11.94 3.01
CA GLU A 104 2.95 13.02 3.54
C GLU A 104 2.02 12.52 4.65
N LEU A 105 1.42 11.35 4.46
CA LEU A 105 0.59 10.70 5.48
C LEU A 105 1.40 10.36 6.74
N LYS A 106 2.59 9.77 6.60
CA LYS A 106 3.48 9.49 7.73
C LYS A 106 3.79 10.77 8.51
N GLU A 107 4.27 11.82 7.83
CA GLU A 107 4.62 13.10 8.43
C GLU A 107 3.44 13.75 9.15
N ALA A 108 2.24 13.67 8.57
CA ALA A 108 1.01 14.20 9.15
C ALA A 108 0.56 13.44 10.42
N MET A 109 0.80 12.12 10.48
CA MET A 109 0.35 11.27 11.59
C MET A 109 1.37 11.13 12.73
N GLU A 110 2.66 11.22 12.43
CA GLU A 110 3.73 10.89 13.38
C GLU A 110 3.67 11.74 14.66
N LYS A 111 3.62 13.07 14.52
CA LYS A 111 3.52 13.98 15.68
C LYS A 111 2.24 13.76 16.51
N PRO A 112 1.01 13.79 15.94
CA PRO A 112 -0.21 13.65 16.75
C PRO A 112 -0.31 12.29 17.44
N LEU A 113 0.20 11.21 16.84
CA LEU A 113 0.19 9.89 17.47
C LEU A 113 1.17 9.82 18.65
N ILE A 114 2.40 10.32 18.49
CA ILE A 114 3.39 10.41 19.58
C ILE A 114 2.83 11.25 20.74
N GLU A 115 2.24 12.40 20.43
CA GLU A 115 1.71 13.30 21.44
C GLU A 115 0.51 12.68 22.19
N THR A 116 -0.36 11.95 21.48
CA THR A 116 -1.47 11.21 22.07
C THR A 116 -0.97 10.09 22.99
N HIS A 117 0.02 9.31 22.56
CA HIS A 117 0.61 8.25 23.37
C HIS A 117 1.18 8.81 24.68
N ARG A 118 2.01 9.87 24.58
CA ARG A 118 2.57 10.56 25.75
C ARG A 118 1.49 11.12 26.68
N PHE A 119 0.41 11.67 26.12
CA PHE A 119 -0.71 12.17 26.92
C PHE A 119 -1.39 11.04 27.70
N MET A 120 -1.66 9.90 27.03
CA MET A 120 -2.25 8.74 27.69
C MET A 120 -1.36 8.21 28.82
N ASP A 121 -0.05 8.09 28.60
CA ASP A 121 0.89 7.66 29.64
C ASP A 121 0.88 8.59 30.85
N ALA A 122 0.84 9.91 30.62
CA ALA A 122 0.76 10.89 31.69
C ALA A 122 -0.54 10.75 32.49
N VAL A 123 -1.68 10.51 31.82
CA VAL A 123 -2.97 10.26 32.46
C VAL A 123 -2.93 8.96 33.28
N TYR A 124 -2.42 7.85 32.71
CA TYR A 124 -2.30 6.59 33.43
C TYR A 124 -1.42 6.71 34.67
N ASN A 125 -0.29 7.40 34.58
CA ASN A 125 0.59 7.65 35.71
C ASN A 125 -0.10 8.46 36.83
N HIS A 126 -0.84 9.51 36.47
CA HIS A 126 -1.60 10.30 37.44
C HIS A 126 -2.71 9.47 38.11
N LEU A 127 -3.45 8.66 37.35
CA LEU A 127 -4.48 7.79 37.90
C LEU A 127 -3.88 6.76 38.87
N ASN A 128 -2.74 6.15 38.52
CA ASN A 128 -2.05 5.21 39.39
C ASN A 128 -1.57 5.87 40.69
N ASP A 129 -1.02 7.09 40.62
CA ASP A 129 -0.59 7.85 41.79
C ASP A 129 -1.76 8.14 42.74
N ILE A 130 -2.91 8.54 42.20
CA ILE A 130 -4.14 8.75 43.00
C ILE A 130 -4.58 7.44 43.69
N VAL A 131 -4.60 6.32 42.95
CA VAL A 131 -5.02 5.03 43.51
C VAL A 131 -4.06 4.58 44.62
N LEU A 132 -2.75 4.68 44.39
CA LEU A 132 -1.72 4.26 45.35
C LEU A 132 -1.64 5.18 46.58
N SER A 133 -1.82 6.49 46.41
CA SER A 133 -1.84 7.47 47.50
C SER A 133 -3.12 7.42 48.35
N SER A 134 -4.20 6.84 47.82
CA SER A 134 -5.48 6.67 48.54
C SER A 134 -5.55 5.44 49.46
N SER A 135 -4.51 4.58 49.47
CA SER A 135 -4.47 3.43 50.38
C SER A 135 -4.15 3.89 51.82
N PRO A 136 -4.99 3.59 52.82
CA PRO A 136 -4.69 3.90 54.22
C PRO A 136 -3.55 3.01 54.75
N PRO A 137 -2.84 3.43 55.83
CA PRO A 137 -1.80 2.64 56.49
C PRO A 137 -2.36 1.37 57.17
#